data_AF-A0A9D6XQJ6-F1
#
_entry.id   AF-A0A9D6XQJ6-F1
#
_cell.length_a   1.000
_cell.length_b   1.000
_cell.length_c   1.000
_cell.angle_alpha   90.00
_cell.angle_beta   90.00
_cell.angle_gamma   90.00
#
_symmetry.space_group_name_H-M   'P 1'
#
loop_
_entity.id
_entity.type
_entity.pdbx_description
1 polymer ?
#
loop_
_entity_poly.entity_id
_entity_poly.type
_entity_poly.pdbx_seq_one_letter_code
_entity_poly.pdbx_strand_id
1 'polypeptide(L)'
;MPVPPTGSRRRFQADLHVHSRHSRFPHFRKLRIRSSYSNPLDIYRTARARGMDLITITDHETIDGCLEVLDRLGGAPDFMISEEVESVWPEAGVKVRLTVYDITEDQHREIQRLRGDLHDLMEYLRTRRVLAAFNHFIDTFACAAPRETSLQEVLSRFELFEVRDGARPASYNRVMERLLWEARQGGYPKGFVGGSNAHTLRRIGATFTASAARSREEFLEDLRRGETLPFGADGTVAGMAGDTYGILFRYYGTLLGGPDPDLGPQARGLGLLMAGLTFPLHLVGFPVLAVRMHHARVRSRLREIQRRLDGTDVLAFRERVGRFAPSGRAGGREGRRAQRDPGQYSDRL
;
A
#
# COMPACT_ATOMS: atom_id res chain seq x y z
N MET A 1 -27.05 -1.13 2.54
CA MET A 1 -25.85 -1.38 3.37
C MET A 1 -26.36 -1.88 4.72
N PRO A 2 -26.04 -3.10 5.16
CA PRO A 2 -26.50 -3.55 6.46
C PRO A 2 -25.80 -2.71 7.54
N VAL A 3 -26.61 -2.17 8.45
CA VAL A 3 -26.16 -1.47 9.66
C VAL A 3 -25.39 -2.47 10.52
N PRO A 4 -24.18 -2.13 11.04
CA PRO A 4 -23.42 -3.07 11.85
C PRO A 4 -24.19 -3.37 13.16
N PRO A 5 -24.24 -4.63 13.60
CA PRO A 5 -24.97 -5.01 14.81
C PRO A 5 -24.37 -4.30 16.03
N THR A 6 -25.27 -3.74 16.84
CA THR A 6 -24.99 -3.14 18.15
C THR A 6 -24.42 -4.22 19.08
N GLY A 7 -23.11 -4.15 19.30
CA GLY A 7 -22.33 -5.12 20.08
C GLY A 7 -20.97 -5.49 19.49
N SER A 8 -20.52 -4.86 18.38
CA SER A 8 -19.20 -5.16 17.82
C SER A 8 -18.08 -4.75 18.78
N ARG A 9 -17.30 -5.75 19.24
CA ARG A 9 -16.01 -5.49 19.89
C ARG A 9 -15.19 -4.60 18.94
N ARG A 10 -14.61 -3.53 19.48
CA ARG A 10 -13.71 -2.65 18.73
C ARG A 10 -12.59 -3.51 18.12
N ARG A 11 -12.45 -3.45 16.79
CA ARG A 11 -11.38 -4.12 16.05
C ARG A 11 -10.06 -3.43 16.36
N PHE A 12 -8.95 -4.16 16.32
CA PHE A 12 -7.62 -3.59 16.40
C PHE A 12 -7.26 -2.96 15.06
N GLN A 13 -6.80 -1.69 15.06
CA GLN A 13 -6.66 -0.88 13.85
C GLN A 13 -5.28 -0.26 13.74
N ALA A 14 -4.75 -0.21 12.52
CA ALA A 14 -3.51 0.48 12.20
C ALA A 14 -3.60 1.16 10.83
N ASP A 15 -3.17 2.42 10.75
CA ASP A 15 -2.90 3.07 9.46
C ASP A 15 -1.49 2.66 9.02
N LEU A 16 -1.43 1.79 8.01
CA LEU A 16 -0.19 1.13 7.58
C LEU A 16 0.57 1.89 6.49
N HIS A 17 0.17 3.11 6.14
CA HIS A 17 0.88 3.90 5.12
C HIS A 17 0.79 5.39 5.44
N VAL A 18 1.83 5.96 6.06
CA VAL A 18 1.84 7.35 6.54
C VAL A 18 3.22 7.97 6.37
N HIS A 19 3.28 9.20 5.87
CA HIS A 19 4.53 9.93 5.60
C HIS A 19 4.70 11.14 6.52
N SER A 20 5.93 11.31 6.99
CA SER A 20 6.41 12.41 7.81
C SER A 20 7.35 13.33 7.04
N ARG A 21 7.83 14.38 7.71
CA ARG A 21 8.81 15.30 7.13
C ARG A 21 10.13 14.64 6.70
N HIS A 22 10.40 13.40 7.12
CA HIS A 22 11.60 12.68 6.70
C HIS A 22 11.45 12.08 5.29
N SER A 23 10.23 11.91 4.78
CA SER A 23 9.98 11.59 3.37
C SER A 23 10.29 12.77 2.43
N ARG A 24 11.08 12.51 1.39
CA ARG A 24 11.51 13.53 0.40
C ARG A 24 11.04 13.18 -1.01
N PHE A 25 10.75 14.19 -1.83
CA PHE A 25 10.51 13.98 -3.25
C PHE A 25 11.84 13.87 -4.02
N PRO A 26 12.10 12.76 -4.75
CA PRO A 26 13.31 12.64 -5.56
C PRO A 26 13.43 13.75 -6.61
N HIS A 27 12.32 14.14 -7.23
CA HIS A 27 12.26 15.10 -8.33
C HIS A 27 12.46 16.56 -7.90
N PHE A 28 12.27 16.89 -6.61
CA PHE A 28 12.37 18.27 -6.09
C PHE A 28 13.55 18.46 -5.15
N ARG A 29 14.55 17.58 -5.19
CA ARG A 29 15.72 17.59 -4.31
C ARG A 29 16.45 18.94 -4.28
N LYS A 30 16.56 19.64 -5.42
CA LYS A 30 17.20 20.97 -5.52
C LYS A 30 16.45 22.06 -4.73
N LEU A 31 15.12 21.95 -4.68
CA LEU A 31 14.25 22.87 -3.94
C LEU A 31 14.03 22.42 -2.49
N ARG A 32 14.58 21.26 -2.09
CA ARG A 32 14.38 20.66 -0.76
C ARG A 32 12.91 20.47 -0.39
N ILE A 33 12.02 20.37 -1.38
CA ILE A 33 10.60 20.12 -1.12
C ILE A 33 10.44 18.68 -0.65
N ARG A 34 9.87 18.54 0.55
CA ARG A 34 9.54 17.26 1.17
C ARG A 34 8.19 16.75 0.68
N SER A 35 7.98 15.43 0.72
CA SER A 35 6.66 14.88 0.38
C SER A 35 5.65 15.13 1.49
N SER A 36 6.09 15.19 2.75
CA SER A 36 5.30 15.70 3.87
C SER A 36 6.08 16.75 4.66
N TYR A 37 5.36 17.57 5.43
CA TYR A 37 5.93 18.49 6.43
C TYR A 37 5.37 18.21 7.82
N SER A 38 4.70 17.06 8.01
CA SER A 38 4.12 16.67 9.29
C SER A 38 5.23 16.27 10.26
N ASN A 39 5.13 16.71 11.52
CA ASN A 39 6.04 16.27 12.57
C ASN A 39 5.71 14.81 12.95
N PRO A 40 6.70 13.89 13.05
CA PRO A 40 6.47 12.50 13.45
C PRO A 40 5.65 12.35 14.74
N LEU A 41 5.90 13.19 15.74
CA LEU A 41 5.15 13.15 17.00
C LEU A 41 3.69 13.60 16.85
N ASP A 42 3.42 14.54 15.94
CA ASP A 42 2.05 14.97 15.63
C ASP A 42 1.31 13.88 14.84
N ILE A 43 2.01 13.12 14.00
CA ILE A 43 1.46 11.94 13.32
C ILE A 43 1.02 10.91 14.37
N TYR A 44 1.91 10.56 15.29
CA TYR A 44 1.61 9.63 16.39
C TYR A 44 0.39 10.07 17.19
N ARG A 45 0.38 11.33 17.66
CA ARG A 45 -0.74 11.89 18.43
C ARG A 45 -2.04 11.90 17.63
N THR A 46 -1.98 12.23 16.35
CA THR A 46 -3.16 12.26 15.47
C THR A 46 -3.72 10.87 15.25
N ALA A 47 -2.87 9.88 14.97
CA ALA A 47 -3.28 8.48 14.79
C ALA A 47 -3.93 7.92 16.07
N ARG A 48 -3.30 8.17 17.23
CA ARG A 48 -3.82 7.77 18.54
C ARG A 48 -5.17 8.44 18.85
N ALA A 49 -5.28 9.75 18.62
CA ALA A 49 -6.52 10.50 18.82
C ALA A 49 -7.65 10.04 17.89
N ARG A 50 -7.31 9.45 16.73
CA ARG A 50 -8.26 8.85 15.78
C ARG A 50 -8.54 7.36 16.05
N GLY A 51 -8.03 6.83 17.17
CA GLY A 51 -8.33 5.49 17.62
C GLY A 51 -7.57 4.39 16.89
N MET A 52 -6.38 4.67 16.35
CA MET A 52 -5.46 3.60 15.93
C MET A 52 -4.83 2.94 17.16
N ASP A 53 -4.76 1.61 17.15
CA ASP A 53 -4.21 0.77 18.22
C ASP A 53 -2.73 0.48 18.04
N LEU A 54 -2.28 0.41 16.78
CA LEU A 54 -0.88 0.30 16.42
C LEU A 54 -0.57 1.40 15.41
N ILE A 55 0.52 2.11 15.68
CA ILE A 55 0.92 3.29 14.94
C ILE A 55 2.27 3.01 14.29
N THR A 56 2.44 3.50 13.07
CA THR A 56 3.71 3.47 12.36
C THR A 56 3.85 4.72 11.51
N ILE A 57 5.08 5.03 11.14
CA ILE A 57 5.41 5.92 10.05
C ILE A 57 6.11 5.06 8.99
N THR A 58 5.91 5.35 7.71
CA THR A 58 6.44 4.58 6.58
C THR A 58 7.14 5.54 5.64
N ASP A 59 8.11 6.28 6.17
CA ASP A 59 8.82 7.29 5.39
C ASP A 59 9.55 6.66 4.20
N HIS A 60 9.71 7.43 3.12
CA HIS A 60 10.42 6.95 1.94
C HIS A 60 11.90 6.74 2.28
N GLU A 61 12.35 5.48 2.17
CA GLU A 61 13.76 5.10 2.27
C GLU A 61 14.46 5.40 3.61
N THR A 62 13.69 5.64 4.67
CA THR A 62 14.25 5.95 5.98
C THR A 62 13.30 5.54 7.09
N ILE A 63 13.89 5.25 8.25
CA ILE A 63 13.19 5.04 9.52
C ILE A 63 13.34 6.24 10.47
N ASP A 64 13.93 7.36 10.03
CA ASP A 64 14.24 8.51 10.89
C ASP A 64 12.99 9.08 11.59
N GLY A 65 11.83 9.08 10.92
CA GLY A 65 10.57 9.49 11.53
C GLY A 65 10.13 8.56 12.66
N CYS A 66 10.34 7.25 12.50
CA CYS A 66 10.07 6.27 13.54
C CYS A 66 11.03 6.43 14.72
N LEU A 67 12.33 6.58 14.46
CA LEU A 67 13.35 6.76 15.50
C LEU A 67 13.11 8.05 16.29
N GLU A 68 12.72 9.15 15.64
CA GLU A 68 12.40 10.39 16.33
C GLU A 68 11.19 10.25 17.28
N VAL A 69 10.16 9.50 16.90
CA VAL A 69 9.01 9.23 17.79
C VAL A 69 9.47 8.44 19.01
N LEU A 70 10.25 7.39 18.81
CA LEU A 70 10.72 6.52 19.88
C LEU A 70 11.65 7.26 20.85
N ASP A 71 12.59 8.07 20.33
CA ASP A 71 13.50 8.91 21.12
C ASP A 71 12.71 9.91 21.98
N ARG A 72 11.74 10.62 21.39
CA ARG A 72 10.94 11.62 22.13
C ARG A 72 10.00 11.03 23.17
N LEU A 73 9.52 9.80 22.97
CA LEU A 73 8.58 9.14 23.89
C LEU A 73 9.28 8.27 24.94
N GLY A 74 10.57 7.93 24.76
CA GLY A 74 11.26 6.96 25.60
C GLY A 74 10.79 5.51 25.36
N GLY A 75 10.31 5.23 24.15
CA GLY A 75 9.64 3.98 23.77
C GLY A 75 8.11 4.12 23.67
N ALA A 76 7.49 3.28 22.84
CA ALA A 76 6.04 3.28 22.64
C ALA A 76 5.54 1.84 22.31
N PRO A 77 4.80 1.17 23.20
CA PRO A 77 4.34 -0.20 22.98
C PRO A 77 3.31 -0.31 21.83
N ASP A 78 2.59 0.79 21.55
CA ASP A 78 1.64 0.94 20.46
C ASP A 78 2.29 1.48 19.17
N PHE A 79 3.62 1.34 19.03
CA PHE A 79 4.37 1.81 17.87
C PHE A 79 5.27 0.72 17.28
N MET A 80 5.41 0.71 15.96
CA MET A 80 6.36 -0.15 15.23
C MET A 80 7.18 0.67 14.23
N ILE A 81 8.40 0.24 13.97
CA ILE A 81 9.28 0.85 12.97
C ILE A 81 8.96 0.24 11.60
N SER A 82 8.67 1.09 10.63
CA SER A 82 8.38 0.69 9.25
C SER A 82 8.98 1.70 8.26
N GLU A 83 9.09 1.34 6.99
CA GLU A 83 9.49 2.26 5.92
C GLU A 83 8.84 1.88 4.58
N GLU A 84 8.71 2.85 3.68
CA GLU A 84 8.36 2.59 2.28
C GLU A 84 9.64 2.53 1.43
N VAL A 85 9.82 1.42 0.72
CA VAL A 85 11.01 1.10 -0.06
C VAL A 85 10.66 1.07 -1.54
N GLU A 86 11.31 1.91 -2.34
CA GLU A 86 11.35 1.74 -3.79
C GLU A 86 12.44 0.72 -4.18
N SER A 87 12.05 -0.31 -4.91
CA SER A 87 12.93 -1.32 -5.50
C SER A 87 12.80 -1.38 -7.03
N VAL A 88 13.69 -2.10 -7.70
CA VAL A 88 13.70 -2.23 -9.17
C VAL A 88 13.37 -3.66 -9.55
N TRP A 89 12.34 -3.83 -10.39
CA TRP A 89 12.05 -5.09 -11.06
C TRP A 89 13.09 -5.33 -12.16
N PRO A 90 14.02 -6.27 -12.00
CA PRO A 90 15.23 -6.31 -12.82
C PRO A 90 14.98 -6.67 -14.28
N GLU A 91 13.99 -7.52 -14.58
CA GLU A 91 13.63 -7.90 -15.94
C GLU A 91 13.04 -6.72 -16.74
N ALA A 92 12.53 -5.70 -16.05
CA ALA A 92 11.75 -4.63 -16.62
C ALA A 92 12.40 -3.24 -16.46
N GLY A 93 13.37 -3.10 -15.54
CA GLY A 93 13.87 -1.80 -15.10
C GLY A 93 12.80 -0.93 -14.44
N VAL A 94 11.71 -1.53 -13.94
CA VAL A 94 10.54 -0.82 -13.45
C VAL A 94 10.61 -0.64 -11.94
N LYS A 95 10.28 0.56 -11.47
CA LYS A 95 10.23 0.86 -10.04
C LYS A 95 8.97 0.29 -9.38
N VAL A 96 9.17 -0.44 -8.31
CA VAL A 96 8.15 -1.07 -7.46
C VAL A 96 8.25 -0.44 -6.08
N ARG A 97 7.12 -0.19 -5.41
CA ARG A 97 7.14 0.24 -4.00
C ARG A 97 6.53 -0.82 -3.11
N LEU A 98 7.16 -1.03 -1.97
CA LEU A 98 6.67 -1.89 -0.90
C LEU A 98 6.82 -1.19 0.44
N THR A 99 5.86 -1.38 1.34
CA THR A 99 6.03 -1.01 2.74
C THR A 99 6.49 -2.24 3.52
N VAL A 100 7.59 -2.09 4.27
CA VAL A 100 8.08 -3.12 5.20
C VAL A 100 7.72 -2.73 6.63
N TYR A 101 7.26 -3.69 7.42
CA TYR A 101 6.70 -3.44 8.75
C TYR A 101 7.48 -4.13 9.86
N ASP A 102 7.49 -3.47 11.02
CA ASP A 102 8.09 -3.95 12.26
C ASP A 102 9.56 -4.38 12.11
N ILE A 103 10.35 -3.53 11.47
CA ILE A 103 11.76 -3.77 11.17
C ILE A 103 12.69 -3.21 12.25
N THR A 104 13.87 -3.78 12.35
CA THR A 104 15.00 -3.27 13.14
C THR A 104 15.88 -2.34 12.30
N GLU A 105 16.74 -1.56 12.95
CA GLU A 105 17.72 -0.74 12.26
C GLU A 105 18.69 -1.55 11.38
N ASP A 106 19.08 -2.76 11.82
CA ASP A 106 19.90 -3.67 11.02
C ASP A 106 19.15 -4.15 9.77
N GLN A 107 17.87 -4.48 9.93
CA GLN A 107 17.04 -4.84 8.78
C GLN A 107 16.88 -3.67 7.81
N HIS A 108 16.68 -2.45 8.30
CA HIS A 108 16.66 -1.25 7.47
C HIS A 108 17.96 -1.11 6.66
N ARG A 109 19.13 -1.19 7.30
CA ARG A 109 20.44 -1.09 6.62
C ARG A 109 20.57 -2.11 5.48
N GLU A 110 20.17 -3.35 5.74
CA GLU A 110 20.26 -4.42 4.76
C GLU A 110 19.23 -4.27 3.62
N ILE A 111 18.02 -3.82 3.93
CA ILE A 111 16.98 -3.48 2.95
C ILE A 111 17.48 -2.37 2.02
N GLN A 112 18.11 -1.32 2.55
CA GLN A 112 18.68 -0.23 1.76
C GLN A 112 19.86 -0.70 0.89
N ARG A 113 20.60 -1.73 1.31
CA ARG A 113 21.65 -2.35 0.50
C ARG A 113 21.07 -3.15 -0.68
N LEU A 114 19.96 -3.86 -0.45
CA LEU A 114 19.37 -4.81 -1.40
C LEU A 114 18.32 -4.21 -2.35
N ARG A 115 17.72 -3.07 -2.02
CA ARG A 115 16.65 -2.42 -2.82
C ARG A 115 17.00 -2.13 -4.29
N GLY A 116 18.26 -2.24 -4.68
CA GLY A 116 18.66 -2.13 -6.09
C GLY A 116 18.09 -3.24 -6.97
N ASP A 117 17.75 -4.38 -6.38
CA ASP A 117 17.18 -5.55 -7.06
C ASP A 117 16.01 -6.12 -6.24
N LEU A 118 14.84 -6.20 -6.85
CA LEU A 118 13.64 -6.69 -6.17
C LEU A 118 13.75 -8.18 -5.80
N HIS A 119 14.44 -9.01 -6.58
CA HIS A 119 14.59 -10.43 -6.25
C HIS A 119 15.39 -10.61 -4.98
N ASP A 120 16.56 -9.99 -4.91
CA ASP A 120 17.44 -10.07 -3.75
C ASP A 120 16.73 -9.53 -2.50
N LEU A 121 16.03 -8.39 -2.65
CA LEU A 121 15.25 -7.82 -1.58
C LEU A 121 14.14 -8.78 -1.11
N MET A 122 13.36 -9.37 -2.02
CA MET A 122 12.27 -10.27 -1.64
C MET A 122 12.79 -11.58 -1.03
N GLU A 123 13.92 -12.10 -1.50
CA GLU A 123 14.57 -13.26 -0.89
C GLU A 123 14.98 -12.97 0.56
N TYR A 124 15.59 -11.80 0.81
CA TYR A 124 15.95 -11.35 2.14
C TYR A 124 14.72 -11.20 3.05
N LEU A 125 13.70 -10.48 2.59
CA LEU A 125 12.47 -10.24 3.36
C LEU A 125 11.80 -11.57 3.76
N ARG A 126 11.71 -12.51 2.83
CA ARG A 126 11.19 -13.86 3.08
C ARG A 126 12.05 -14.63 4.10
N THR A 127 13.36 -14.65 3.91
CA THR A 127 14.29 -15.40 4.77
C THR A 127 14.31 -14.86 6.20
N ARG A 128 14.20 -13.54 6.36
CA ARG A 128 14.14 -12.86 7.66
C ARG A 128 12.72 -12.71 8.20
N ARG A 129 11.72 -13.22 7.49
CA ARG A 129 10.29 -13.16 7.85
C ARG A 129 9.81 -11.73 8.13
N VAL A 130 10.32 -10.77 7.35
CA VAL A 130 9.89 -9.37 7.40
C VAL A 130 8.56 -9.23 6.68
N LEU A 131 7.60 -8.59 7.33
CA LEU A 131 6.30 -8.29 6.74
C LEU A 131 6.47 -7.21 5.67
N ALA A 132 6.04 -7.50 4.43
CA ALA A 132 6.15 -6.56 3.31
C ALA A 132 4.87 -6.55 2.48
N ALA A 133 4.29 -5.37 2.26
CA ALA A 133 3.12 -5.18 1.41
C ALA A 133 3.50 -4.43 0.12
N PHE A 134 3.00 -4.91 -1.02
CA PHE A 134 3.14 -4.20 -2.30
C PHE A 134 2.20 -2.98 -2.32
N ASN A 135 2.76 -1.78 -2.46
CA ASN A 135 2.01 -0.53 -2.50
C ASN A 135 1.50 -0.19 -3.90
N HIS A 136 0.31 0.39 -3.98
CA HIS A 136 -0.29 0.93 -5.20
C HIS A 136 0.05 0.13 -6.49
N PHE A 137 -0.19 -1.18 -6.45
CA PHE A 137 0.20 -2.18 -7.45
C PHE A 137 -0.09 -1.82 -8.90
N ILE A 138 -1.27 -1.25 -9.19
CA ILE A 138 -1.69 -0.93 -10.56
C ILE A 138 -0.78 0.12 -11.20
N ASP A 139 -0.19 1.03 -10.43
CA ASP A 139 0.68 2.07 -10.99
C ASP A 139 1.93 1.45 -11.61
N THR A 140 2.50 0.46 -10.94
CA THR A 140 3.68 -0.25 -11.39
C THR A 140 3.32 -1.22 -12.51
N PHE A 141 2.34 -2.09 -12.29
CA PHE A 141 2.04 -3.17 -13.23
C PHE A 141 1.37 -2.67 -14.50
N ALA A 142 0.40 -1.77 -14.40
CA ALA A 142 -0.37 -1.38 -15.58
C ALA A 142 0.22 -0.24 -16.39
N CYS A 143 1.18 0.51 -15.82
CA CYS A 143 1.78 1.66 -16.51
C CYS A 143 3.22 1.41 -16.93
N ALA A 144 3.92 0.45 -16.33
CA ALA A 144 5.36 0.32 -16.49
C ALA A 144 5.84 -1.12 -16.75
N ALA A 145 5.18 -2.16 -16.25
CA ALA A 145 5.61 -3.54 -16.48
C ALA A 145 5.53 -3.97 -17.97
N PRO A 146 6.49 -4.79 -18.46
CA PRO A 146 6.46 -5.39 -19.79
C PRO A 146 5.16 -6.15 -20.04
N ARG A 147 4.73 -6.23 -21.30
CA ARG A 147 3.49 -6.95 -21.66
C ARG A 147 3.60 -8.46 -21.39
N GLU A 148 4.84 -8.94 -21.35
CA GLU A 148 5.22 -10.33 -21.18
C GLU A 148 5.24 -10.75 -19.69
N THR A 149 5.33 -9.80 -18.76
CA THR A 149 5.27 -10.10 -17.32
C THR A 149 3.87 -10.53 -16.94
N SER A 150 3.70 -11.79 -16.58
CA SER A 150 2.39 -12.31 -16.22
C SER A 150 1.95 -11.73 -14.87
N LEU A 151 0.67 -11.37 -14.76
CA LEU A 151 0.08 -10.96 -13.49
C LEU A 151 0.29 -12.02 -12.39
N GLN A 152 0.25 -13.29 -12.76
CA GLN A 152 0.46 -14.42 -11.84
C GLN A 152 1.86 -14.43 -11.24
N GLU A 153 2.87 -14.14 -12.05
CA GLU A 153 4.26 -14.04 -11.58
C GLU A 153 4.45 -12.90 -10.59
N VAL A 154 3.85 -11.73 -10.86
CA VAL A 154 3.95 -10.62 -9.90
C VAL A 154 3.17 -10.95 -8.63
N LEU A 155 1.96 -11.51 -8.77
CA LEU A 155 1.17 -11.89 -7.61
C LEU A 155 1.86 -12.99 -6.78
N SER A 156 2.53 -13.97 -7.39
CA SER A 156 3.16 -15.08 -6.66
C SER A 156 4.33 -14.64 -5.79
N ARG A 157 4.98 -13.52 -6.12
CA ARG A 157 6.14 -13.01 -5.38
C ARG A 157 5.80 -12.30 -4.06
N PHE A 158 4.56 -11.86 -3.85
CA PHE A 158 4.16 -11.10 -2.66
C PHE A 158 3.03 -11.76 -1.90
N GLU A 159 3.06 -11.64 -0.57
CA GLU A 159 2.03 -12.20 0.33
C GLU A 159 1.00 -11.14 0.75
N LEU A 160 1.42 -9.88 0.91
CA LEU A 160 0.57 -8.76 1.28
C LEU A 160 0.48 -7.72 0.16
N PHE A 161 -0.71 -7.16 0.00
CA PHE A 161 -0.99 -6.11 -0.97
C PHE A 161 -1.76 -4.96 -0.35
N GLU A 162 -1.37 -3.74 -0.69
CA GLU A 162 -2.17 -2.56 -0.44
C GLU A 162 -3.36 -2.54 -1.40
N VAL A 163 -4.49 -3.01 -0.88
CA VAL A 163 -5.76 -3.09 -1.61
C VAL A 163 -6.47 -1.74 -1.60
N ARG A 164 -6.30 -0.97 -0.51
CA ARG A 164 -6.97 0.32 -0.32
C ARG A 164 -5.97 1.39 0.08
N ASP A 165 -5.66 2.27 -0.86
CA ASP A 165 -4.82 3.45 -0.66
C ASP A 165 -5.72 4.69 -0.56
N GLY A 166 -5.65 5.39 0.57
CA GLY A 166 -6.44 6.60 0.86
C GLY A 166 -6.08 7.82 0.01
N ALA A 167 -5.03 7.76 -0.80
CA ALA A 167 -4.68 8.75 -1.82
C ALA A 167 -5.27 8.41 -3.19
N ARG A 168 -5.83 7.20 -3.39
CA ARG A 168 -6.31 6.72 -4.69
C ARG A 168 -7.82 6.86 -4.85
N PRO A 169 -8.31 7.19 -6.06
CA PRO A 169 -9.74 7.28 -6.30
C PRO A 169 -10.43 5.93 -6.11
N ALA A 170 -11.71 5.94 -5.71
CA ALA A 170 -12.48 4.72 -5.49
C ALA A 170 -12.50 3.74 -6.69
N SER A 171 -12.37 4.24 -7.93
CA SER A 171 -12.25 3.38 -9.11
C SER A 171 -10.98 2.53 -9.12
N TYR A 172 -9.89 3.04 -8.54
CA TYR A 172 -8.63 2.32 -8.40
C TYR A 172 -8.76 1.22 -7.34
N ASN A 173 -9.20 1.59 -6.14
CA ASN A 173 -9.35 0.66 -5.01
C ASN A 173 -10.34 -0.46 -5.35
N ARG A 174 -11.44 -0.19 -6.06
CA ARG A 174 -12.35 -1.24 -6.54
C ARG A 174 -11.72 -2.25 -7.49
N VAL A 175 -10.81 -1.82 -8.36
CA VAL A 175 -10.10 -2.73 -9.27
C VAL A 175 -9.12 -3.58 -8.46
N MET A 176 -8.40 -2.99 -7.52
CA MET A 176 -7.52 -3.73 -6.59
C MET A 176 -8.28 -4.76 -5.76
N GLU A 177 -9.38 -4.35 -5.14
CA GLU A 177 -10.25 -5.22 -4.35
C GLU A 177 -10.73 -6.42 -5.18
N ARG A 178 -11.25 -6.18 -6.40
CA ARG A 178 -11.70 -7.26 -7.28
C ARG A 178 -10.56 -8.20 -7.68
N LEU A 179 -9.45 -7.65 -8.14
CA LEU A 179 -8.29 -8.41 -8.63
C LEU A 179 -7.75 -9.37 -7.56
N LEU A 180 -7.54 -8.84 -6.36
CA LEU A 180 -6.90 -9.59 -5.27
C LEU A 180 -7.89 -10.51 -4.55
N TRP A 181 -9.18 -10.15 -4.51
CA TRP A 181 -10.22 -11.06 -4.07
C TRP A 181 -10.31 -12.29 -4.98
N GLU A 182 -10.34 -12.10 -6.31
CA GLU A 182 -10.34 -13.20 -7.28
C GLU A 182 -9.07 -14.05 -7.18
N ALA A 183 -7.90 -13.43 -7.02
CA ALA A 183 -6.64 -14.15 -6.79
C ALA A 183 -6.68 -15.03 -5.53
N ARG A 184 -7.27 -14.51 -4.43
CA ARG A 184 -7.45 -15.27 -3.18
C ARG A 184 -8.38 -16.46 -3.37
N GLN A 185 -9.51 -16.28 -4.06
CA GLN A 185 -10.43 -17.38 -4.39
C GLN A 185 -9.80 -18.41 -5.34
N GLY A 186 -8.84 -17.99 -6.17
CA GLY A 186 -8.05 -18.84 -7.05
C GLY A 186 -6.94 -19.64 -6.34
N GLY A 187 -6.86 -19.61 -5.00
CA GLY A 187 -5.92 -20.40 -4.22
C GLY A 187 -4.60 -19.71 -3.87
N TYR A 188 -4.42 -18.43 -4.19
CA TYR A 188 -3.25 -17.68 -3.74
C TYR A 188 -3.51 -17.08 -2.36
N PRO A 189 -2.78 -17.47 -1.29
CA PRO A 189 -2.95 -16.84 0.01
C PRO A 189 -2.44 -15.41 -0.04
N LYS A 190 -3.35 -14.44 -0.14
CA LYS A 190 -3.07 -13.00 -0.19
C LYS A 190 -3.71 -12.30 0.99
N GLY A 191 -2.90 -11.56 1.74
CA GLY A 191 -3.38 -10.65 2.77
C GLY A 191 -3.62 -9.25 2.22
N PHE A 192 -4.60 -8.57 2.80
CA PHE A 192 -5.08 -7.29 2.33
C PHE A 192 -4.82 -6.21 3.37
N VAL A 193 -4.04 -5.21 2.99
CA VAL A 193 -3.80 -4.04 3.83
C VAL A 193 -4.36 -2.79 3.17
N GLY A 194 -4.58 -1.79 4.00
CA GLY A 194 -4.92 -0.44 3.59
C GLY A 194 -4.26 0.58 4.50
N GLY A 195 -3.97 1.73 3.93
CA GLY A 195 -3.36 2.85 4.62
C GLY A 195 -3.80 4.16 3.98
N SER A 196 -3.69 5.24 4.73
CA SER A 196 -4.09 6.55 4.25
C SER A 196 -3.17 7.06 3.15
N ASN A 197 -1.92 6.62 3.10
CA ASN A 197 -0.85 7.23 2.30
C ASN A 197 -0.81 8.75 2.58
N ALA A 198 -0.98 9.11 3.85
CA ALA A 198 -1.13 10.48 4.29
C ALA A 198 0.19 11.24 4.22
N HIS A 199 0.18 12.35 3.50
CA HIS A 199 1.28 13.32 3.46
C HIS A 199 0.97 14.59 4.25
N THR A 200 -0.23 14.67 4.85
CA THR A 200 -0.61 15.70 5.83
C THR A 200 -1.38 15.06 6.98
N LEU A 201 -1.42 15.73 8.13
CA LEU A 201 -2.17 15.26 9.31
C LEU A 201 -3.66 15.02 9.03
N ARG A 202 -4.23 15.64 8.00
CA ARG A 202 -5.68 15.58 7.75
C ARG A 202 -6.17 14.17 7.43
N ARG A 203 -5.38 13.33 6.75
CA ARG A 203 -5.82 12.01 6.27
C ARG A 203 -5.38 10.82 7.12
N ILE A 204 -4.51 11.02 8.10
CA ILE A 204 -4.01 9.95 9.00
C ILE A 204 -5.18 9.19 9.63
N GLY A 205 -5.21 7.87 9.55
CA GLY A 205 -6.28 7.03 10.09
C GLY A 205 -7.63 7.13 9.37
N ALA A 206 -7.74 7.90 8.28
CA ALA A 206 -8.97 7.94 7.47
C ALA A 206 -9.15 6.68 6.62
N THR A 207 -8.05 5.98 6.35
CA THR A 207 -7.96 4.68 5.70
C THR A 207 -7.00 3.85 6.52
N PHE A 208 -7.38 2.63 6.88
CA PHE A 208 -6.63 1.81 7.84
C PHE A 208 -6.87 0.33 7.61
N THR A 209 -6.04 -0.50 8.24
CA THR A 209 -6.15 -1.95 8.29
C THR A 209 -6.68 -2.37 9.65
N ALA A 210 -7.58 -3.36 9.70
CA ALA A 210 -8.10 -3.87 10.96
C ALA A 210 -8.27 -5.40 10.97
N SER A 211 -8.23 -5.97 12.18
CA SER A 211 -8.52 -7.39 12.42
C SER A 211 -9.18 -7.61 13.79
N ALA A 212 -9.35 -8.88 14.17
CA ALA A 212 -9.89 -9.28 15.47
C ALA A 212 -8.83 -9.35 16.59
N ALA A 213 -7.58 -9.01 16.28
CA ALA A 213 -6.47 -8.95 17.22
C ALA A 213 -6.78 -8.10 18.46
N ARG A 214 -6.01 -8.32 19.53
CA ARG A 214 -6.10 -7.62 20.81
C ARG A 214 -4.75 -7.06 21.27
N SER A 215 -3.68 -7.40 20.58
CA SER A 215 -2.34 -6.86 20.81
C SER A 215 -1.62 -6.62 19.49
N ARG A 216 -0.48 -5.92 19.56
CA ARG A 216 0.45 -5.75 18.44
C ARG A 216 0.87 -7.11 17.87
N GLU A 217 1.23 -8.06 18.72
CA GLU A 217 1.73 -9.37 18.32
C GLU A 217 0.66 -10.17 17.57
N GLU A 218 -0.58 -10.17 18.08
CA GLU A 218 -1.72 -10.78 17.39
C GLU A 218 -1.97 -10.09 16.04
N PHE A 219 -1.92 -8.76 15.97
CA PHE A 219 -2.15 -8.02 14.73
C PHE A 219 -1.06 -8.29 13.68
N LEU A 220 0.21 -8.36 14.07
CA LEU A 220 1.31 -8.73 13.18
C LEU A 220 1.17 -10.17 12.68
N GLU A 221 0.66 -11.07 13.50
CA GLU A 221 0.39 -12.44 13.09
C GLU A 221 -0.81 -12.54 12.14
N ASP A 222 -1.88 -11.78 12.37
CA ASP A 222 -3.00 -11.65 11.44
C ASP A 222 -2.54 -11.10 10.08
N LEU A 223 -1.59 -10.15 10.06
CA LEU A 223 -0.94 -9.70 8.83
C LEU A 223 -0.21 -10.85 8.14
N ARG A 224 0.61 -11.63 8.86
CA ARG A 224 1.32 -12.79 8.28
C ARG A 224 0.37 -13.83 7.68
N ARG A 225 -0.80 -14.03 8.30
CA ARG A 225 -1.82 -14.98 7.84
C ARG A 225 -2.75 -14.42 6.75
N GLY A 226 -2.68 -13.12 6.49
CA GLY A 226 -3.60 -12.44 5.57
C GLY A 226 -5.05 -12.42 6.08
N GLU A 227 -5.22 -12.33 7.39
CA GLU A 227 -6.52 -12.29 8.10
C GLU A 227 -6.97 -10.85 8.42
N THR A 228 -6.21 -9.86 7.98
CA THR A 228 -6.56 -8.44 8.04
C THR A 228 -7.47 -8.00 6.89
N LEU A 229 -8.20 -6.90 7.11
CA LEU A 229 -9.03 -6.25 6.10
C LEU A 229 -8.79 -4.73 6.07
N PRO A 230 -8.79 -4.12 4.88
CA PRO A 230 -8.73 -2.66 4.74
C PRO A 230 -10.11 -2.01 4.96
N PHE A 231 -10.11 -0.82 5.55
CA PHE A 231 -11.29 0.01 5.82
C PHE A 231 -11.02 1.49 5.55
N GLY A 232 -12.08 2.29 5.56
CA GLY A 232 -11.99 3.76 5.53
C GLY A 232 -12.20 4.38 4.15
N ALA A 233 -11.88 5.66 4.02
CA ALA A 233 -12.21 6.47 2.86
C ALA A 233 -11.33 6.16 1.64
N ASP A 234 -11.88 6.42 0.45
CA ASP A 234 -11.11 6.52 -0.79
C ASP A 234 -10.57 7.94 -0.97
N GLY A 235 -9.52 8.08 -1.77
CA GLY A 235 -8.98 9.37 -2.18
C GLY A 235 -9.96 10.18 -3.04
N THR A 236 -10.12 11.45 -2.70
CA THR A 236 -10.92 12.41 -3.47
C THR A 236 -10.04 13.50 -4.06
N VAL A 237 -10.52 14.15 -5.12
CA VAL A 237 -9.80 15.31 -5.71
C VAL A 237 -9.63 16.43 -4.67
N ALA A 238 -10.66 16.69 -3.86
CA ALA A 238 -10.60 17.68 -2.79
C ALA A 238 -9.62 17.26 -1.66
N GLY A 239 -9.59 15.97 -1.33
CA GLY A 239 -8.58 15.37 -0.47
C GLY A 239 -7.18 15.61 -1.02
N MET A 240 -6.86 15.10 -2.19
CA MET A 240 -5.52 15.26 -2.77
C MET A 240 -5.13 16.74 -2.96
N ALA A 241 -6.04 17.60 -3.42
CA ALA A 241 -5.76 19.03 -3.55
C ALA A 241 -5.46 19.71 -2.21
N GLY A 242 -6.23 19.41 -1.16
CA GLY A 242 -5.97 19.96 0.18
C GLY A 242 -4.61 19.52 0.75
N ASP A 243 -4.15 18.31 0.42
CA ASP A 243 -2.82 17.84 0.80
C ASP A 243 -1.74 18.59 0.04
N THR A 244 -1.89 18.72 -1.28
CA THR A 244 -0.96 19.49 -2.12
C THR A 244 -0.83 20.93 -1.64
N TYR A 245 -1.94 21.62 -1.33
CA TYR A 245 -1.89 22.96 -0.75
C TYR A 245 -1.27 22.98 0.65
N GLY A 246 -1.59 21.99 1.50
CA GLY A 246 -0.98 21.89 2.82
C GLY A 246 0.54 21.76 2.76
N ILE A 247 1.07 20.95 1.84
CA ILE A 247 2.51 20.81 1.58
C ILE A 247 3.08 22.12 1.04
N LEU A 248 2.44 22.71 0.03
CA LEU A 248 2.89 23.94 -0.62
C LEU A 248 2.99 25.11 0.37
N PHE A 249 1.94 25.36 1.16
CA PHE A 249 1.93 26.48 2.10
C PHE A 249 2.88 26.27 3.28
N ARG A 250 3.11 25.02 3.72
CA ARG A 250 4.15 24.72 4.71
C ARG A 250 5.55 24.98 4.14
N TYR A 251 5.80 24.60 2.88
CA TYR A 251 7.04 24.94 2.20
C TYR A 251 7.23 26.46 2.09
N TYR A 252 6.19 27.22 1.76
CA TYR A 252 6.29 28.69 1.78
C TYR A 252 6.61 29.24 3.16
N GLY A 253 6.03 28.65 4.21
CA GLY A 253 6.40 28.96 5.59
C GLY A 253 7.89 28.76 5.87
N THR A 254 8.51 27.66 5.40
CA THR A 254 9.95 27.41 5.59
C THR A 254 10.83 28.36 4.78
N LEU A 255 10.38 28.79 3.60
CA LEU A 255 11.06 29.81 2.80
C LEU A 255 11.05 31.19 3.47
N LEU A 256 9.94 31.56 4.12
CA LEU A 256 9.72 32.87 4.74
C LEU A 256 10.27 32.99 6.17
N GLY A 257 11.12 32.06 6.60
CA GLY A 257 11.80 32.12 7.91
C GLY A 257 11.37 31.05 8.90
N GLY A 258 10.48 30.14 8.51
CA GLY A 258 10.18 28.95 9.30
C GLY A 258 11.41 28.04 9.47
N PRO A 259 11.50 27.29 10.59
CA PRO A 259 12.62 26.39 10.83
C PRO A 259 12.61 25.23 9.83
N ASP A 260 13.71 25.08 9.10
CA ASP A 260 13.97 23.90 8.27
C ASP A 260 15.49 23.65 8.24
N PRO A 261 16.01 22.67 9.00
CA PRO A 261 17.44 22.41 9.10
C PRO A 261 18.05 21.92 7.77
N ASP A 262 17.22 21.42 6.84
CA ASP A 262 17.69 20.93 5.54
C ASP A 262 17.71 22.03 4.45
N LEU A 263 17.21 23.23 4.75
CA LEU A 263 17.05 24.32 3.79
C LEU A 263 18.17 25.37 3.94
N GLY A 264 19.28 25.14 3.24
CA GLY A 264 20.38 26.11 3.17
C GLY A 264 20.06 27.40 2.39
N PRO A 265 20.87 28.46 2.53
CA PRO A 265 20.59 29.79 1.95
C PRO A 265 20.36 29.79 0.43
N GLN A 266 21.14 29.02 -0.33
CA GLN A 266 21.00 28.92 -1.79
C GLN A 266 19.67 28.26 -2.20
N ALA A 267 19.31 27.16 -1.55
CA ALA A 267 18.05 26.47 -1.81
C ALA A 267 16.86 27.35 -1.43
N ARG A 268 16.98 28.13 -0.35
CA ARG A 268 15.97 29.12 0.05
C ARG A 268 15.81 30.22 -1.00
N GLY A 269 16.89 30.79 -1.51
CA GLY A 269 16.85 31.80 -2.58
C GLY A 269 16.18 31.28 -3.85
N LEU A 270 16.59 30.10 -4.32
CA LEU A 270 15.96 29.44 -5.47
C LEU A 270 14.48 29.11 -5.20
N GLY A 271 14.16 28.66 -3.99
CA GLY A 271 12.81 28.37 -3.55
C GLY A 271 11.91 29.60 -3.57
N LEU A 272 12.39 30.74 -3.08
CA LEU A 272 11.67 32.02 -3.13
C LEU A 272 11.42 32.49 -4.56
N LEU A 273 12.44 32.38 -5.44
CA LEU A 273 12.28 32.69 -6.86
C LEU A 273 11.19 31.82 -7.51
N MET A 274 11.28 30.50 -7.34
CA MET A 274 10.29 29.57 -7.89
C MET A 274 8.90 29.77 -7.27
N ALA A 275 8.82 30.06 -5.98
CA ALA A 275 7.57 30.39 -5.31
C ALA A 275 6.95 31.65 -5.93
N GLY A 276 7.71 32.72 -6.12
CA GLY A 276 7.22 33.94 -6.78
C GLY A 276 6.69 33.70 -8.19
N LEU A 277 7.39 32.90 -9.00
CA LEU A 277 6.98 32.56 -10.37
C LEU A 277 5.71 31.69 -10.43
N THR A 278 5.53 30.79 -9.46
CA THR A 278 4.43 29.81 -9.48
C THR A 278 3.24 30.19 -8.61
N PHE A 279 3.39 31.12 -7.67
CA PHE A 279 2.35 31.53 -6.72
C PHE A 279 1.03 31.96 -7.38
N PRO A 280 1.02 32.77 -8.46
CA PRO A 280 -0.23 33.11 -9.14
C PRO A 280 -0.98 31.88 -9.67
N LEU A 281 -0.25 30.90 -10.21
CA LEU A 281 -0.83 29.64 -10.70
C LEU A 281 -1.47 28.83 -9.56
N HIS A 282 -0.86 28.86 -8.37
CA HIS A 282 -1.42 28.22 -7.19
C HIS A 282 -2.72 28.89 -6.73
N LEU A 283 -2.83 30.22 -6.80
CA LEU A 283 -4.06 30.95 -6.44
C LEU A 283 -5.22 30.67 -7.40
N VAL A 284 -4.94 30.54 -8.70
CA VAL A 284 -5.97 30.26 -9.73
C VAL A 284 -6.33 28.77 -9.84
N GLY A 285 -5.86 27.93 -8.91
CA GLY A 285 -6.29 26.54 -8.81
C GLY A 285 -5.49 25.54 -9.66
N PHE A 286 -4.29 25.88 -10.13
CA PHE A 286 -3.46 24.95 -10.92
C PHE A 286 -3.20 23.60 -10.21
N PRO A 287 -2.91 23.54 -8.89
CA PRO A 287 -2.78 22.27 -8.18
C PRO A 287 -4.04 21.39 -8.25
N VAL A 288 -5.23 22.01 -8.17
CA VAL A 288 -6.52 21.28 -8.28
C VAL A 288 -6.69 20.73 -9.68
N LEU A 289 -6.37 21.54 -10.70
CA LEU A 289 -6.38 21.11 -12.10
C LEU A 289 -5.41 19.93 -12.32
N ALA A 290 -4.18 20.02 -11.80
CA ALA A 290 -3.18 18.97 -11.90
C ALA A 290 -3.65 17.65 -11.26
N VAL A 291 -4.23 17.71 -10.05
CA VAL A 291 -4.83 16.55 -9.37
C VAL A 291 -5.98 15.97 -10.19
N ARG A 292 -6.87 16.81 -10.73
CA ARG A 292 -8.00 16.36 -11.57
C ARG A 292 -7.50 15.68 -12.84
N MET A 293 -6.48 16.23 -13.51
CA MET A 293 -5.85 15.63 -14.67
C MET A 293 -5.21 14.28 -14.32
N HIS A 294 -4.50 14.20 -13.19
CA HIS A 294 -3.94 12.94 -12.69
C HIS A 294 -5.03 11.87 -12.49
N HIS A 295 -6.11 12.19 -11.75
CA HIS A 295 -7.25 11.29 -11.55
C HIS A 295 -7.93 10.90 -12.87
N ALA A 296 -8.00 11.82 -13.85
CA ALA A 296 -8.54 11.50 -15.17
C ALA A 296 -7.65 10.52 -15.93
N ARG A 297 -6.33 10.73 -15.91
CA ARG A 297 -5.35 9.80 -16.52
C ARG A 297 -5.41 8.42 -15.88
N VAL A 298 -5.43 8.34 -14.55
CA VAL A 298 -5.59 7.08 -13.80
C VAL A 298 -6.89 6.38 -14.21
N ARG A 299 -8.03 7.09 -14.24
CA ARG A 299 -9.31 6.50 -14.68
C ARG A 299 -9.31 6.02 -16.13
N SER A 300 -8.64 6.73 -17.04
CA SER A 300 -8.53 6.30 -18.44
C SER A 300 -7.70 5.03 -18.56
N ARG A 301 -6.57 4.94 -17.84
CA ARG A 301 -5.75 3.72 -17.79
C ARG A 301 -6.50 2.55 -17.14
N LEU A 302 -7.20 2.79 -16.03
CA LEU A 302 -8.06 1.79 -15.39
C LEU A 302 -9.12 1.25 -16.36
N ARG A 303 -9.73 2.09 -17.20
CA ARG A 303 -10.67 1.63 -18.23
C ARG A 303 -10.02 0.78 -19.31
N GLU A 304 -8.74 0.98 -19.60
CA GLU A 304 -7.99 0.13 -20.53
C GLU A 304 -7.67 -1.22 -19.87
N ILE A 305 -7.18 -1.21 -18.64
CA ILE A 305 -6.90 -2.42 -17.84
C ILE A 305 -8.19 -3.22 -17.67
N GLN A 306 -9.27 -2.55 -17.28
CA GLN A 306 -10.57 -3.18 -17.09
C GLN A 306 -11.10 -3.75 -18.40
N ARG A 307 -10.94 -3.06 -19.55
CA ARG A 307 -11.25 -3.64 -20.86
C ARG A 307 -10.38 -4.85 -21.21
N ARG A 308 -9.10 -4.85 -20.84
CA ARG A 308 -8.21 -6.02 -21.02
C ARG A 308 -8.62 -7.18 -20.10
N LEU A 309 -8.99 -6.89 -18.86
CA LEU A 309 -9.48 -7.87 -17.89
C LEU A 309 -10.84 -8.42 -18.30
N ASP A 310 -11.76 -7.58 -18.76
CA ASP A 310 -13.11 -7.96 -19.18
C ASP A 310 -13.10 -8.63 -20.58
N GLY A 311 -12.15 -8.27 -21.46
CA GLY A 311 -11.91 -8.92 -22.75
C GLY A 311 -11.07 -10.20 -22.68
N THR A 312 -10.47 -10.47 -21.52
CA THR A 312 -9.96 -11.80 -21.17
C THR A 312 -11.12 -12.52 -20.50
N ASP A 313 -11.78 -13.44 -21.20
CA ASP A 313 -12.91 -14.18 -20.64
C ASP A 313 -12.57 -14.63 -19.21
N VAL A 314 -13.43 -14.29 -18.24
CA VAL A 314 -13.24 -14.62 -16.82
C VAL A 314 -13.06 -16.13 -16.66
N LEU A 315 -13.65 -16.94 -17.54
CA LEU A 315 -13.40 -18.38 -17.63
C LEU A 315 -12.02 -18.71 -18.20
N ALA A 316 -11.51 -17.99 -19.21
CA ALA A 316 -10.16 -18.16 -19.74
C ALA A 316 -9.06 -17.65 -18.79
N PHE A 317 -9.35 -16.64 -17.98
CA PHE A 317 -8.48 -16.17 -16.89
C PHE A 317 -8.46 -17.19 -15.75
N ARG A 318 -9.64 -17.69 -15.33
CA ARG A 318 -9.76 -18.76 -14.32
C ARG A 318 -9.17 -20.10 -14.78
N GLU A 319 -9.33 -20.48 -16.05
CA GLU A 319 -8.68 -21.67 -16.62
C GLU A 319 -7.15 -21.52 -16.65
N ARG A 320 -6.63 -20.34 -17.05
CA ARG A 320 -5.18 -20.08 -17.02
C ARG A 320 -4.62 -20.07 -15.61
N VAL A 321 -5.39 -19.63 -14.63
CA VAL A 321 -5.00 -19.70 -13.21
C VAL A 321 -5.10 -21.14 -12.68
N GLY A 322 -6.13 -21.90 -13.09
CA GLY A 322 -6.37 -23.28 -12.67
C GLY A 322 -5.39 -24.30 -13.26
N ARG A 323 -4.82 -24.06 -14.45
CA ARG A 323 -3.82 -24.94 -15.09
C ARG A 323 -2.45 -24.95 -14.39
N PHE A 324 -2.20 -24.05 -13.43
CA PHE A 324 -0.96 -23.98 -12.65
C PHE A 324 -1.14 -24.35 -11.17
N ALA A 325 -2.25 -25.00 -10.80
CA ALA A 325 -2.32 -25.72 -9.53
C ALA A 325 -1.20 -26.77 -9.48
N PRO A 326 -0.51 -26.99 -8.33
CA PRO A 326 0.53 -27.99 -8.25
C PRO A 326 -0.02 -29.36 -8.63
N SER A 327 0.55 -29.96 -9.67
CA SER A 327 0.35 -31.36 -9.97
C SER A 327 1.08 -32.20 -8.92
N GLY A 328 0.33 -32.60 -7.89
CA GLY A 328 0.50 -33.91 -7.26
C GLY A 328 1.05 -33.94 -5.84
N ARG A 329 0.31 -34.63 -4.97
CA ARG A 329 0.79 -35.91 -4.44
C ARG A 329 -0.16 -37.02 -4.88
N ALA A 330 0.37 -37.90 -5.73
CA ALA A 330 -0.23 -39.17 -6.12
C ALA A 330 -0.08 -40.22 -4.99
N GLY A 331 -0.98 -41.20 -4.94
CA GLY A 331 -0.81 -42.36 -4.06
C GLY A 331 -2.02 -43.27 -3.87
N GLY A 332 -2.38 -44.02 -4.92
CA GLY A 332 -2.86 -45.40 -4.82
C GLY A 332 -4.14 -45.72 -4.05
N ARG A 333 -5.23 -45.97 -4.80
CA ARG A 333 -6.10 -47.13 -4.59
C ARG A 333 -6.86 -47.45 -5.87
N GLU A 334 -6.21 -48.20 -6.75
CA GLU A 334 -6.91 -49.04 -7.72
C GLU A 334 -7.57 -50.21 -6.98
N GLY A 335 -8.72 -50.64 -7.50
CA GLY A 335 -9.22 -51.99 -7.31
C GLY A 335 -10.56 -52.10 -6.58
N ARG A 336 -11.66 -51.81 -7.28
CA ARG A 336 -12.68 -52.80 -7.69
C ARG A 336 -13.96 -52.10 -8.15
N ARG A 337 -14.10 -51.95 -9.47
CA ARG A 337 -15.42 -51.98 -10.12
C ARG A 337 -15.84 -53.46 -10.19
N ALA A 338 -16.93 -53.81 -9.53
CA ALA A 338 -17.72 -54.97 -9.90
C ALA A 338 -18.90 -54.46 -10.72
N GLN A 339 -18.85 -54.77 -12.01
CA GLN A 339 -19.96 -54.66 -12.94
C GLN A 339 -20.77 -55.95 -12.81
N ARG A 340 -22.02 -55.88 -12.33
CA ARG A 340 -23.06 -56.85 -12.65
C ARG A 340 -24.38 -56.11 -12.85
N ASP A 341 -25.03 -56.55 -13.92
CA ASP A 341 -26.17 -56.01 -14.65
C ASP A 341 -27.51 -56.49 -14.03
N PRO A 342 -28.69 -56.29 -14.64
CA PRO A 342 -29.85 -55.68 -14.02
C PRO A 342 -30.96 -56.70 -13.69
N GLY A 343 -31.92 -56.32 -12.85
CA GLY A 343 -33.14 -57.13 -12.73
C GLY A 343 -33.98 -56.87 -11.49
N GLN A 344 -35.21 -56.44 -11.77
CA GLN A 344 -36.43 -56.74 -11.03
C GLN A 344 -36.51 -56.32 -9.56
N TYR A 345 -37.35 -55.33 -9.27
CA TYR A 345 -38.41 -55.52 -8.27
C TYR A 345 -39.63 -54.69 -8.68
N SER A 346 -40.71 -55.41 -9.04
CA SER A 346 -42.07 -54.90 -9.01
C SER A 346 -42.65 -55.12 -7.60
N ASP A 347 -43.62 -54.27 -7.27
CA ASP A 347 -44.74 -54.46 -6.34
C ASP A 347 -44.48 -55.09 -4.96
N ARG A 348 -44.73 -54.32 -3.90
CA ARG A 348 -45.96 -54.40 -3.06
C ARG A 348 -45.76 -53.65 -1.73
N LEU A 349 -46.85 -52.95 -1.36
CA LEU A 349 -47.24 -52.35 -0.07
C LEU A 349 -46.64 -50.98 0.29
#